data_AF-A0A3D5HG11-F1
#
_entry.id   AF-A0A3D5HG11-F1
#
_cell.length_a   1.000
_cell.length_b   1.000
_cell.length_c   1.000
_cell.angle_alpha   90.00
_cell.angle_beta   90.00
_cell.angle_gamma   90.00
#
_symmetry.space_group_name_H-M   'P 1'
#
loop_
_entity.id
_entity.type
_entity.pdbx_description
1 polymer ?
#
loop_
_entity_poly.entity_id
_entity_poly.type
_entity_poly.pdbx_seq_one_letter_code
_entity_poly.pdbx_strand_id
1 'polypeptide(L)' 'MAKKTTVQYYGTGRRKDSVARVYLRPGKGEIVVNKRPVEDYFGRETLKMVLRQPLELTESLDQ' A
#
# COMPACT_ATOMS: atom_id res chain seq x y z
N MET A 1 -17.47 16.57 19.00
CA MET A 1 -16.14 16.13 18.54
C MET A 1 -16.18 16.01 17.03
N ALA A 2 -15.48 16.89 16.32
CA ALA A 2 -15.55 16.95 14.85
C ALA A 2 -14.99 15.67 14.22
N LYS A 3 -15.79 15.01 13.39
CA LYS A 3 -15.38 13.82 12.63
C LYS A 3 -14.38 14.30 11.56
N LYS A 4 -13.09 14.09 11.79
CA LYS A 4 -12.07 14.39 10.77
C LYS A 4 -12.30 13.44 9.60
N THR A 5 -12.82 13.93 8.49
CA THR A 5 -13.05 13.14 7.28
C THR A 5 -11.70 12.75 6.71
N THR A 6 -11.20 11.57 7.09
CA THR A 6 -9.99 11.01 6.48
C THR A 6 -10.33 10.57 5.06
N VAL A 7 -9.75 11.25 4.07
CA VAL A 7 -9.80 10.81 2.68
C VAL A 7 -9.13 9.44 2.62
N GLN A 8 -9.91 8.42 2.28
CA GLN A 8 -9.45 7.05 2.16
C GLN A 8 -9.89 6.52 0.80
N TYR A 9 -8.92 6.16 -0.02
CA TYR A 9 -9.18 5.50 -1.29
C TYR A 9 -9.21 4.00 -1.06
N TYR A 10 -10.25 3.36 -1.57
CA TYR A 10 -10.40 1.91 -1.53
C TYR A 10 -10.11 1.33 -2.91
N GLY A 11 -9.24 0.33 -2.96
CA GLY A 11 -8.91 -0.40 -4.17
C GLY A 11 -8.89 -1.91 -3.92
N THR A 12 -9.19 -2.68 -4.95
CA THR A 12 -9.05 -4.14 -4.93
C THR A 12 -8.12 -4.59 -6.04
N GLY A 13 -7.09 -5.36 -5.70
CA GLY A 13 -6.20 -6.01 -6.66
C GLY A 13 -6.47 -7.52 -6.72
N ARG A 14 -6.37 -8.10 -7.92
CA ARG A 14 -6.51 -9.55 -8.13
C ARG A 14 -5.39 -10.06 -9.03
N ARG A 15 -4.77 -11.19 -8.69
CA ARG A 15 -3.77 -11.86 -9.53
C ARG A 15 -3.86 -13.37 -9.31
N LYS A 16 -4.17 -14.12 -10.38
CA LYS A 16 -4.47 -15.57 -10.29
C LYS A 16 -5.56 -15.79 -9.22
N ASP A 17 -5.32 -16.66 -8.24
CA ASP A 17 -6.24 -16.94 -7.14
C ASP A 17 -6.08 -15.96 -5.94
N SER A 18 -5.14 -15.02 -6.01
CA SER A 18 -4.87 -14.07 -4.93
C SER A 18 -5.69 -12.78 -5.06
N VAL A 19 -6.27 -12.34 -3.94
CA VAL A 19 -7.06 -11.10 -3.84
C VAL A 19 -6.48 -10.21 -2.74
N ALA A 20 -6.24 -8.93 -3.06
CA ALA A 20 -5.77 -7.91 -2.14
C ALA A 20 -6.79 -6.78 -2.01
N ARG A 21 -7.03 -6.32 -0.78
CA ARG A 21 -7.81 -5.11 -0.49
C ARG A 21 -6.84 -4.04 -0.02
N VAL A 22 -6.82 -2.92 -0.71
CA VAL A 22 -5.87 -1.82 -0.49
C VAL A 22 -6.65 -0.60 -0.01
N TYR A 23 -6.12 0.04 1.02
CA TYR A 23 -6.63 1.29 1.53
C TYR A 23 -5.48 2.30 1.46
N LEU A 24 -5.63 3.32 0.62
CA LEU A 24 -4.67 4.41 0.51
C LEU A 24 -5.18 5.60 1.31
N ARG A 25 -4.28 6.19 2.09
CA ARG A 25 -4.53 7.41 2.87
C ARG A 25 -3.28 8.27 2.73
N PRO A 26 -3.42 9.60 2.55
CA PRO A 26 -2.27 10.50 2.52
C PRO A 26 -1.54 10.44 3.88
N GLY A 27 -0.21 10.32 3.87
CA GLY A 27 0.54 10.11 5.11
C GLY A 27 2.03 9.80 4.94
N LYS A 28 2.61 9.13 5.95
CA LYS A 28 4.07 8.93 6.09
C LYS A 28 4.68 7.86 5.17
N GLY A 29 3.99 7.45 4.10
CA GLY A 29 4.48 6.40 3.20
C GLY A 29 4.62 5.00 3.84
N GLU A 30 4.03 4.76 5.01
CA GLU A 30 4.09 3.47 5.70
C GLU A 30 3.22 2.43 4.99
N ILE A 31 3.84 1.36 4.47
CA ILE A 31 3.14 0.26 3.81
C ILE A 31 3.11 -0.95 4.73
N VAL A 32 1.90 -1.39 5.08
CA VAL A 32 1.65 -2.54 5.96
C VAL A 32 0.77 -3.55 5.24
N VAL A 33 1.17 -4.82 5.24
CA VAL A 33 0.41 -5.93 4.63
C VAL A 33 0.07 -6.95 5.70
N ASN A 34 -1.22 -7.27 5.87
CA ASN A 34 -1.69 -8.23 6.88
C ASN A 34 -1.16 -7.95 8.30
N LYS A 35 -1.11 -6.67 8.71
CA LYS A 35 -0.58 -6.18 10.00
C LYS A 35 0.93 -6.41 10.20
N ARG A 36 1.67 -6.74 9.14
CA ARG A 36 3.13 -6.89 9.14
C ARG A 36 3.75 -5.85 8.21
N PRO A 37 4.97 -5.35 8.49
CA PRO A 37 5.65 -4.47 7.55
C PRO A 37 5.95 -5.23 6.25
N VAL A 38 6.01 -4.49 5.13
CA VAL A 38 6.33 -5.06 3.80
C VAL A 38 7.64 -5.85 3.83
N GLU A 39 8.58 -5.45 4.70
CA GLU A 39 9.87 -6.11 4.83
C GLU A 39 9.79 -7.54 5.34
N ASP A 40 8.91 -7.79 6.31
CA ASP A 40 8.69 -9.11 6.92
C ASP A 40 7.71 -9.96 6.12
N TYR A 41 6.78 -9.32 5.41
CA TYR A 41 5.77 -10.04 4.62
C TYR A 41 6.36 -10.60 3.33
N PHE A 42 7.19 -9.83 2.63
CA PHE A 42 7.84 -10.27 1.41
C PHE A 42 9.29 -10.67 1.68
N GLY A 43 9.56 -11.97 1.70
CA GLY A 43 10.92 -12.50 1.89
C GLY A 43 11.88 -12.27 0.72
N ARG A 44 11.38 -11.79 -0.44
CA ARG A 44 12.21 -11.50 -1.63
C ARG A 44 12.22 -10.01 -1.91
N GLU A 45 13.41 -9.44 -2.06
CA GLU A 45 13.61 -8.01 -2.32
C GLU A 45 13.02 -7.56 -3.66
N THR A 46 13.05 -8.42 -4.68
CA THR A 46 12.43 -8.13 -5.98
C THR A 46 10.94 -7.84 -5.89
N LEU A 47 10.20 -8.50 -4.98
CA LEU A 47 8.79 -8.24 -4.77
C LEU A 47 8.56 -6.89 -4.08
N LYS A 48 9.48 -6.46 -3.21
CA LYS A 48 9.44 -5.14 -2.56
C LYS A 48 9.63 -4.03 -3.59
N MET A 49 10.55 -4.23 -4.55
CA MET A 49 10.76 -3.29 -5.65
C MET A 49 9.52 -3.15 -6.53
N VAL A 50 8.94 -4.27 -6.97
CA VAL A 50 7.73 -4.25 -7.83
C VAL A 50 6.55 -3.55 -7.16
N LEU A 51 6.42 -3.67 -5.84
CA LEU A 51 5.37 -2.99 -5.09
C LEU A 51 5.56 -1.46 -5.06
N ARG A 52 6.82 -0.98 -5.05
CA ARG A 52 7.15 0.45 -5.01
C ARG A 52 7.08 1.14 -6.38
N GLN A 53 7.39 0.43 -7.47
CA GLN A 53 7.36 0.96 -8.84
C GLN A 53 6.12 1.81 -9.22
N PRO A 54 4.87 1.37 -8.96
CA PRO A 54 3.71 2.20 -9.32
C PRO A 54 3.59 3.48 -8.49
N LEU A 55 4.05 3.47 -7.23
CA LEU A 55 4.05 4.65 -6.36
C LEU A 55 5.15 5.64 -6.76
N GLU A 56 6.29 5.11 -7.20
CA GLU A 56 7.41 5.90 -7.74
C GLU A 56 7.01 6.57 -9.07
N LEU A 57 6.38 5.82 -9.98
CA LEU A 57 5.90 6.35 -11.26
C LEU A 57 4.89 7.49 -11.11
N THR A 58 4.08 7.42 -10.05
CA THR A 58 3.05 8.43 -9.76
C THR A 58 3.53 9.51 -8.78
N GLU A 59 4.82 9.53 -8.45
CA GLU A 59 5.44 10.47 -7.51
C GLU A 59 4.68 10.56 -6.17
N SER A 60 4.05 9.44 -5.77
CA SER A 60 3.13 9.35 -4.64
C SER A 60 3.78 8.67 -3.42
N LEU A 61 5.10 8.53 -3.41
CA LEU A 61 5.84 7.91 -2.29
C LEU A 61 5.78 8.76 -1.01
N ASP A 62 5.70 10.09 -1.14
CA ASP A 62 5.81 11.04 -0.02
C ASP A 62 4.51 11.85 0.24
N GLN A 63 3.36 11.42 -0.29
CA GLN A 63 2.07 12.14 -0.21
C GLN A 63 1.14 11.68 0.93
#